data_AF-A0A1M3NY05-F1
#
_entry.id   AF-A0A1M3NY05-F1
#
_cell.length_a   1.000
_cell.length_b   1.000
_cell.length_c   1.000
_cell.angle_alpha   90.00
_cell.angle_beta   90.00
_cell.angle_gamma   90.00
#
_symmetry.space_group_name_H-M   'P 1'
#
loop_
_entity.id
_entity.type
_entity.pdbx_description
1 polymer ?
#
loop_
_entity_poly.entity_id
_entity_poly.type
_entity_poly.pdbx_seq_one_letter_code
_entity_poly.pdbx_strand_id
1 'polypeptide(L)'
;MQTIVFLKDGSPAVEANYRAALARCSGGPLPVQPLSPEVVGKLGRTYLDVRYEGDRMAVNADHWDFKSIDHPPAVACAFGVEHTARLTIVKPGASIGIDLEKRTGSSEASPGAVRSAAATPSGSGDPLQAAVAAQLARQGQGDLMGQDAGSGTSAGQPCKQGRTTAGEFCVWSGGQKWGFVTDKAETNDRMDAPTDSITLWSKPAGGNGYELTTQSMTVGTPIDGKVFEVPSNIAISKAD
;
A
#
# COMPACT_ATOMS: atom_id res chain seq x y z
N MET A 1 6.95 -8.97 -0.32
CA MET A 1 7.03 -7.70 -1.08
C MET A 1 5.72 -7.46 -1.78
N GLN A 2 5.22 -6.23 -1.74
CA GLN A 2 4.04 -5.78 -2.46
C GLN A 2 4.37 -4.55 -3.32
N THR A 3 3.58 -4.31 -4.35
CA THR A 3 3.64 -3.09 -5.16
C THR A 3 2.26 -2.46 -5.25
N ILE A 4 2.17 -1.17 -4.95
CA ILE A 4 0.99 -0.34 -5.14
C ILE A 4 1.25 0.60 -6.32
N VAL A 5 0.28 0.71 -7.22
CA VAL A 5 0.34 1.66 -8.35
C VAL A 5 -1.01 2.36 -8.50
N PHE A 6 -0.98 3.68 -8.69
CA PHE A 6 -2.20 4.40 -9.07
C PHE A 6 -2.40 4.28 -10.58
N LEU A 7 -3.53 3.68 -10.95
CA LEU A 7 -3.96 3.51 -12.32
C LEU A 7 -4.93 4.63 -12.72
N LYS A 8 -4.77 5.09 -13.95
CA LYS A 8 -5.76 5.88 -14.67
C LYS A 8 -6.01 5.21 -16.01
N ASP A 9 -7.28 4.91 -16.30
CA ASP A 9 -7.70 4.18 -17.50
C ASP A 9 -6.91 2.87 -17.72
N GLY A 10 -6.61 2.17 -16.62
CA GLY A 10 -5.88 0.89 -16.60
C GLY A 10 -4.36 1.01 -16.75
N SER A 11 -3.81 2.22 -16.83
CA SER A 11 -2.37 2.45 -17.01
C SER A 11 -1.75 3.18 -15.81
N PRO A 12 -0.47 2.92 -15.44
CA PRO A 12 0.23 3.66 -14.39
C PRO A 12 0.25 5.16 -14.66
N ALA A 13 -0.48 5.94 -13.86
CA ALA A 13 -0.78 7.33 -14.19
C ALA A 13 0.46 8.23 -14.22
N VAL A 14 1.36 8.06 -13.25
CA VAL A 14 2.59 8.88 -13.14
C VAL A 14 3.54 8.60 -14.30
N GLU A 15 3.74 7.32 -14.64
CA GLU A 15 4.55 6.94 -15.78
C GLU A 15 3.98 7.49 -17.09
N ALA A 16 2.66 7.38 -17.29
CA ALA A 16 1.98 7.95 -18.46
C ALA A 16 2.13 9.49 -18.52
N ASN A 17 1.99 10.17 -17.38
CA ASN A 17 2.17 11.63 -17.29
C ASN A 17 3.60 12.05 -17.64
N TYR A 18 4.61 11.31 -17.15
CA TYR A 18 6.01 11.54 -17.52
C TYR A 18 6.21 11.38 -19.03
N ARG A 19 5.73 10.29 -19.63
CA ARG A 19 5.87 10.04 -21.08
C ARG A 19 5.20 11.14 -21.90
N ALA A 20 4.02 11.60 -21.48
CA ALA A 20 3.35 12.72 -22.13
C ALA A 20 4.13 14.03 -21.99
N ALA A 21 4.74 14.30 -20.83
CA ALA A 21 5.60 15.46 -20.62
C ALA A 21 6.86 15.41 -21.51
N LEU A 22 7.54 14.25 -21.55
CA LEU A 22 8.70 14.03 -22.41
C LEU A 22 8.37 14.24 -23.89
N ALA A 23 7.22 13.73 -24.36
CA ALA A 23 6.78 13.90 -25.73
C ALA A 23 6.55 15.38 -26.09
N ARG A 24 5.96 16.18 -25.20
CA ARG A 24 5.80 17.63 -25.40
C ARG A 24 7.13 18.37 -25.51
N CYS A 25 8.14 17.95 -24.74
CA CYS A 25 9.47 18.57 -24.77
C CYS A 25 10.29 18.18 -26.01
N SER A 26 10.06 16.99 -26.56
CA SER A 26 10.89 16.43 -27.65
C SER A 26 10.50 16.94 -29.05
N GLY A 27 9.52 17.85 -29.16
CA GLY A 27 9.04 18.38 -30.44
C GLY A 27 9.83 19.55 -31.03
N GLY A 28 10.82 20.08 -30.30
CA GLY A 28 11.64 21.23 -30.71
C GLY A 28 13.08 20.88 -31.10
N PRO A 29 13.87 21.88 -31.54
CA PRO A 29 15.28 21.67 -31.93
C PRO A 29 16.24 21.54 -30.73
N LEU A 30 15.78 21.88 -29.52
CA LEU A 30 16.61 21.82 -28.32
C LEU A 30 16.62 20.40 -27.73
N PRO A 31 17.77 19.94 -27.20
CA PRO A 31 17.87 18.65 -26.54
C PRO A 31 17.01 18.60 -25.27
N VAL A 32 16.62 17.39 -24.88
CA VAL A 32 15.91 17.07 -23.64
C VAL A 32 16.79 16.16 -22.79
N GLN A 33 16.76 16.35 -21.47
CA GLN A 33 17.39 15.45 -20.51
C GLN A 33 16.32 14.54 -19.87
N PRO A 34 16.14 13.30 -20.38
CA PRO A 34 15.13 12.37 -19.86
C PRO A 34 15.62 11.66 -18.58
N LEU A 35 14.67 11.03 -17.89
CA LEU A 35 14.97 10.01 -16.89
C LEU A 35 15.48 8.72 -17.55
N SER A 36 16.26 7.93 -16.81
CA SER A 36 16.72 6.63 -17.29
C SER A 36 15.54 5.64 -17.42
N PRO A 37 15.60 4.67 -18.35
CA PRO A 37 14.52 3.68 -18.52
C PRO A 37 14.19 2.90 -17.24
N GLU A 38 15.20 2.63 -16.40
CA GLU A 38 15.01 1.93 -15.13
C GLU A 38 14.13 2.73 -14.16
N VAL A 39 14.38 4.03 -14.03
CA VAL A 39 13.59 4.94 -13.18
C VAL A 39 12.17 5.06 -13.71
N VAL A 40 12.01 5.17 -15.04
CA VAL A 40 10.69 5.28 -15.67
C VAL A 40 9.78 4.11 -15.29
N GLY A 41 10.34 2.89 -15.23
CA GLY A 41 9.61 1.70 -14.79
C GLY A 41 9.19 1.70 -13.32
N LYS A 42 9.73 2.59 -12.49
CA LYS A 42 9.40 2.73 -11.05
C LYS A 42 8.40 3.86 -10.78
N LEU A 43 8.21 4.80 -11.71
CA LEU A 43 7.37 5.98 -11.50
C LEU A 43 5.93 5.61 -11.10
N GLY A 44 5.43 6.29 -10.07
CA GLY A 44 4.09 6.11 -9.49
C GLY A 44 3.87 4.81 -8.74
N ARG A 45 4.92 4.00 -8.54
CA ARG A 45 4.85 2.73 -7.81
C ARG A 45 5.42 2.91 -6.42
N THR A 46 4.70 2.40 -5.43
CA THR A 46 5.24 2.19 -4.08
C THR A 46 5.53 0.71 -3.88
N TYR A 47 6.71 0.39 -3.36
CA TYR A 47 7.11 -0.95 -3.00
C TYR A 47 7.07 -1.08 -1.48
N LEU A 48 6.36 -2.09 -0.98
CA LEU A 48 6.17 -2.32 0.44
C LEU A 48 6.82 -3.64 0.87
N ASP A 49 7.69 -3.56 1.88
CA ASP A 49 8.10 -4.70 2.69
C ASP A 49 7.44 -4.60 4.06
N VAL A 50 6.47 -5.48 4.31
CA VAL A 50 5.65 -5.50 5.52
C VAL A 50 6.01 -6.72 6.36
N ARG A 51 6.31 -6.48 7.64
CA ARG A 51 6.71 -7.49 8.62
C ARG A 51 5.75 -7.45 9.80
N TYR A 52 5.27 -8.62 10.22
CA TYR A 52 4.44 -8.77 11.41
C TYR A 52 5.01 -9.86 12.32
N GLU A 53 5.18 -9.54 13.60
CA GLU A 53 5.60 -10.49 14.64
C GLU A 53 4.86 -10.20 15.96
N GLY A 54 3.76 -10.91 16.20
CA GLY A 54 2.91 -10.67 17.36
C GLY A 54 2.30 -9.26 17.31
N ASP A 55 2.59 -8.46 18.33
CA ASP A 55 2.20 -7.05 18.47
C ASP A 55 3.19 -6.06 17.84
N ARG A 56 4.20 -6.56 17.12
CA ARG A 56 5.16 -5.75 16.38
C ARG A 56 4.87 -5.77 14.89
N MET A 57 4.99 -4.61 14.27
CA MET A 57 4.89 -4.41 12.84
C MET A 57 6.00 -3.49 12.36
N ALA A 58 6.55 -3.77 11.18
CA ALA A 58 7.45 -2.86 10.48
C ALA A 58 7.05 -2.79 9.01
N VAL A 59 7.12 -1.59 8.45
CA VAL A 59 6.72 -1.27 7.08
C VAL A 59 7.83 -0.44 6.46
N ASN A 60 8.53 -1.00 5.49
CA ASN A 60 9.40 -0.21 4.64
C ASN A 60 8.67 0.10 3.33
N ALA A 61 8.55 1.38 3.00
CA ALA A 61 7.86 1.88 1.83
C ALA A 61 8.79 2.74 0.99
N ASP A 62 8.96 2.36 -0.28
CA ASP A 62 9.79 3.07 -1.25
C ASP A 62 8.95 3.51 -2.46
N HIS A 63 8.94 4.80 -2.78
CA HIS A 63 8.11 5.38 -3.84
C HIS A 63 8.91 6.31 -4.76
N TRP A 64 8.58 6.29 -6.05
CA TRP A 64 9.20 7.14 -7.05
C TRP A 64 8.18 8.00 -7.79
N ASP A 65 8.44 9.30 -7.86
CA ASP A 65 7.78 10.26 -8.73
C ASP A 65 8.83 10.98 -9.60
N PHE A 66 8.38 11.89 -10.45
CA PHE A 66 9.23 12.74 -11.28
C PHE A 66 8.89 14.21 -11.09
N LYS A 67 9.90 15.04 -11.33
CA LYS A 67 9.75 16.50 -11.35
C LYS A 67 10.52 17.09 -12.51
N SER A 68 10.09 18.26 -12.95
CA SER A 68 10.94 19.12 -13.76
C SER A 68 12.07 19.66 -12.88
N ILE A 69 13.28 19.74 -13.43
CA ILE A 69 14.43 20.33 -12.75
C ILE A 69 14.98 21.49 -13.55
N ASP A 70 15.71 22.36 -12.86
CA ASP A 70 16.42 23.47 -13.48
C ASP A 70 17.40 22.96 -14.53
N HIS A 71 17.48 23.68 -15.65
CA HIS A 71 18.34 23.33 -16.76
C HIS A 71 18.83 24.58 -17.49
N PRO A 72 19.97 24.51 -18.18
CA PRO A 72 20.46 25.63 -18.98
C PRO A 72 19.49 26.00 -20.12
N PRO A 73 19.50 27.25 -20.61
CA PRO A 73 18.67 27.67 -21.74
C PRO A 73 18.88 26.87 -23.04
N ALA A 74 20.00 26.15 -23.16
CA ALA A 74 20.31 25.28 -24.29
C ALA A 74 19.58 23.93 -24.26
N VAL A 75 18.82 23.64 -23.21
CA VAL A 75 18.02 22.42 -23.03
C VAL A 75 16.55 22.84 -23.02
N ALA A 76 15.67 22.10 -23.68
CA ALA A 76 14.23 22.40 -23.67
C ALA A 76 13.57 22.00 -22.34
N CYS A 77 13.93 20.82 -21.83
CA CYS A 77 13.43 20.28 -20.58
C CYS A 77 14.46 19.38 -19.93
N ALA A 78 14.52 19.39 -18.60
CA ALA A 78 15.21 18.37 -17.83
C ALA A 78 14.27 17.79 -16.76
N PHE A 79 14.36 16.48 -16.58
CA PHE A 79 13.57 15.75 -15.60
C PHE A 79 14.47 15.15 -14.52
N GLY A 80 14.02 15.24 -13.27
CA GLY A 80 14.63 14.63 -12.11
C GLY A 80 13.68 13.68 -11.41
N VAL A 81 14.25 12.87 -10.53
CA VAL A 81 13.51 11.90 -9.71
C VAL A 81 13.17 12.54 -8.38
N GLU A 82 11.97 12.26 -7.90
CA GLU A 82 11.62 12.42 -6.50
C GLU A 82 11.44 11.02 -5.91
N HIS A 83 12.34 10.63 -5.02
CA HIS A 83 12.24 9.37 -4.28
C HIS A 83 11.69 9.70 -2.89
N THR A 84 10.97 8.76 -2.30
CA THR A 84 10.52 8.85 -0.92
C THR A 84 10.65 7.47 -0.32
N ALA A 85 11.40 7.39 0.77
CA ALA A 85 11.61 6.16 1.52
C ALA A 85 11.17 6.37 2.98
N ARG A 86 10.23 5.55 3.45
CA ARG A 86 9.65 5.66 4.79
C ARG A 86 9.73 4.32 5.50
N LEU A 87 10.13 4.36 6.78
CA LEU A 87 10.02 3.23 7.69
C LEU A 87 9.00 3.55 8.77
N THR A 88 7.98 2.72 8.90
CA THR A 88 7.03 2.76 10.02
C THR A 88 7.27 1.55 10.90
N ILE A 89 7.47 1.75 12.20
CA ILE A 89 7.62 0.69 13.20
C ILE A 89 6.54 0.88 14.25
N VAL A 90 5.75 -0.15 14.49
CA VAL A 90 4.75 -0.18 15.56
C VAL A 90 5.09 -1.32 16.50
N LYS A 91 5.17 -1.04 17.80
CA LYS A 91 5.44 -2.01 18.86
C LYS A 91 4.85 -1.53 20.18
N PRO A 92 4.70 -2.41 21.19
CA PRO A 92 4.29 -1.97 22.51
C PRO A 92 5.16 -0.82 23.02
N GLY A 93 4.50 0.26 23.41
CA GLY A 93 5.10 1.49 23.90
C GLY A 93 5.40 2.54 22.83
N ALA A 94 5.47 2.20 21.53
CA ALA A 94 5.85 3.16 20.50
C ALA A 94 5.29 2.87 19.10
N SER A 95 4.73 3.90 18.47
CA SER A 95 4.57 4.02 17.01
C SER A 95 5.61 5.03 16.53
N ILE A 96 6.40 4.65 15.53
CA ILE A 96 7.56 5.41 15.06
C ILE A 96 7.47 5.54 13.54
N GLY A 97 7.38 6.78 13.04
CA GLY A 97 7.46 7.10 11.63
C GLY A 97 8.80 7.73 11.29
N ILE A 98 9.47 7.22 10.27
CA ILE A 98 10.84 7.63 9.89
C ILE A 98 10.87 7.99 8.41
N ASP A 99 11.35 9.19 8.09
CA ASP A 99 11.81 9.57 6.76
C ASP A 99 13.27 9.13 6.58
N LEU A 100 13.48 8.11 5.75
CA LEU A 100 14.79 7.48 5.56
C LEU A 100 15.73 8.37 4.74
N GLU A 101 15.20 9.25 3.89
CA GLU A 101 16.00 10.19 3.10
C GLU A 101 16.49 11.35 3.97
N LYS A 102 15.59 11.93 4.77
CA LYS A 102 15.92 13.05 5.68
C LYS A 102 16.60 12.60 6.96
N ARG A 103 16.57 11.29 7.28
CA ARG A 103 17.11 10.68 8.51
C ARG A 103 16.51 11.29 9.78
N THR A 104 15.22 11.56 9.72
CA THR A 104 14.44 12.11 10.82
C THR A 104 13.22 11.24 11.07
N GLY A 105 12.82 11.11 12.32
CA GLY A 105 11.58 10.43 12.66
C GLY A 105 10.90 11.03 13.88
N SER A 106 9.65 10.62 14.07
CA SER A 106 8.83 10.98 15.22
C SER A 106 8.32 9.72 15.89
N SER A 107 8.18 9.76 17.21
CA SER A 107 7.60 8.69 17.99
C SER A 107 6.45 9.18 18.86
N GLU A 108 5.40 8.39 18.90
CA GLU A 108 4.25 8.55 19.79
C GLU A 108 4.01 7.25 20.58
N ALA A 109 3.28 7.34 21.69
CA ALA A 109 2.92 6.16 22.46
C ALA A 109 1.94 5.27 21.68
N SER A 110 2.17 3.96 21.69
CA SER A 110 1.30 2.99 21.01
C SER A 110 1.13 1.72 21.85
N PRO A 111 -0.05 1.09 21.85
CA PRO A 111 -0.22 -0.25 22.40
C PRO A 111 0.47 -1.35 21.57
N GLY A 112 1.02 -1.02 20.40
CA GLY A 112 1.52 -1.99 19.43
C GLY A 112 0.51 -2.25 18.32
N ALA A 113 0.82 -3.22 17.45
CA ALA A 113 -0.08 -3.67 16.41
C ALA A 113 -1.25 -4.42 17.05
N VAL A 114 -2.34 -3.69 17.31
CA VAL A 114 -3.57 -4.26 17.86
C VAL A 114 -4.43 -4.72 16.69
N ARG A 115 -4.81 -5.99 16.72
CA ARG A 115 -5.88 -6.51 15.87
C ARG A 115 -7.06 -6.78 16.74
N SER A 116 -8.25 -6.57 16.18
CA SER A 116 -9.46 -7.10 16.80
C SER A 116 -9.20 -8.58 17.08
N ALA A 117 -9.39 -9.01 18.34
CA ALA A 117 -9.36 -10.43 18.65
C ALA A 117 -10.21 -11.13 17.59
N ALA A 118 -9.70 -12.21 16.98
CA ALA A 118 -10.43 -12.94 15.95
C ALA A 118 -11.85 -13.08 16.46
N ALA A 119 -12.80 -12.38 15.81
CA ALA A 119 -14.19 -12.52 16.20
C ALA A 119 -14.41 -14.02 16.18
N THR A 120 -14.75 -14.61 17.33
CA THR A 120 -15.17 -16.01 17.41
C THR A 120 -16.06 -16.19 16.21
N PRO A 121 -15.79 -17.11 15.27
CA PRO A 121 -16.52 -17.14 14.02
C PRO A 121 -17.98 -17.20 14.41
N SER A 122 -18.69 -16.07 14.25
CA SER A 122 -20.13 -16.03 14.40
C SER A 122 -20.55 -16.90 13.25
N GLY A 123 -20.77 -18.18 13.56
CA GLY A 123 -21.08 -19.19 12.59
C GLY A 123 -22.16 -18.60 11.70
N SER A 124 -21.86 -18.48 10.40
CA SER A 124 -22.81 -18.14 9.34
C SER A 124 -24.10 -17.48 9.84
N GLY A 125 -24.08 -16.16 10.07
CA GLY A 125 -25.29 -15.38 10.36
C GLY A 125 -25.30 -14.69 11.72
N ASP A 126 -24.45 -13.69 11.91
CA ASP A 126 -24.77 -12.65 12.89
C ASP A 126 -26.04 -11.91 12.39
N PRO A 127 -27.18 -11.99 13.10
CA PRO A 127 -28.42 -11.34 12.69
C PRO A 127 -28.24 -9.84 12.52
N LEU A 128 -27.31 -9.23 13.25
CA LEU A 128 -27.02 -7.81 13.16
C LEU A 128 -26.31 -7.48 11.85
N GLN A 129 -25.31 -8.28 11.44
CA GLN A 129 -24.60 -8.05 10.17
C GLN A 129 -25.53 -8.26 8.97
N ALA A 130 -26.40 -9.28 9.02
CA ALA A 130 -27.44 -9.49 8.01
C ALA A 130 -28.47 -8.35 7.99
N ALA A 131 -28.88 -7.83 9.16
CA ALA A 131 -29.79 -6.71 9.26
C ALA A 131 -29.18 -5.40 8.73
N VAL A 132 -27.90 -5.14 9.03
CA VAL A 132 -27.16 -3.98 8.50
C VAL A 132 -27.00 -4.11 6.99
N ALA A 133 -26.61 -5.27 6.47
CA ALA A 133 -26.53 -5.52 5.03
C ALA A 133 -27.90 -5.33 4.33
N ALA A 134 -28.98 -5.83 4.93
CA ALA A 134 -30.33 -5.65 4.41
C ALA A 134 -30.80 -4.19 4.47
N GLN A 135 -30.44 -3.45 5.52
CA GLN A 135 -30.72 -2.01 5.67
C GLN A 135 -29.97 -1.21 4.59
N LEU A 136 -28.68 -1.47 4.40
CA LEU A 136 -27.85 -0.84 3.37
C LEU A 136 -28.39 -1.15 1.98
N ALA A 137 -28.78 -2.40 1.71
CA ALA A 137 -29.41 -2.79 0.45
C ALA A 137 -30.72 -2.01 0.20
N ARG A 138 -31.58 -1.85 1.22
CA ARG A 138 -32.81 -1.02 1.13
C ARG A 138 -32.53 0.46 0.89
N GLN A 139 -31.37 0.96 1.32
CA GLN A 139 -30.93 2.34 1.12
C GLN A 139 -30.18 2.53 -0.22
N GLY A 140 -30.09 1.50 -1.07
CA GLY A 140 -29.32 1.56 -2.31
C GLY A 140 -27.80 1.58 -2.11
N GLN A 141 -27.34 1.24 -0.90
CA GLN A 141 -25.95 1.24 -0.46
C GLN A 141 -25.40 -0.18 -0.25
N GLY A 142 -26.12 -1.21 -0.72
CA GLY A 142 -25.70 -2.61 -0.57
C GLY A 142 -24.32 -2.90 -1.15
N ASP A 143 -23.90 -2.14 -2.16
CA ASP A 143 -22.62 -2.31 -2.85
C ASP A 143 -21.41 -1.70 -2.11
N LEU A 144 -21.65 -1.03 -0.97
CA LEU A 144 -20.58 -0.58 -0.06
C LEU A 144 -19.95 -1.74 0.72
N MET A 145 -20.68 -2.87 0.84
CA MET A 145 -20.20 -4.08 1.48
C MET A 145 -19.58 -4.99 0.42
N GLY A 146 -18.39 -5.53 0.70
CA GLY A 146 -17.73 -6.50 -0.17
C GLY A 146 -18.63 -7.71 -0.42
N GLN A 147 -19.01 -7.93 -1.67
CA GLN A 147 -19.69 -9.14 -2.09
C GLN A 147 -18.67 -10.28 -2.12
N ASP A 148 -19.04 -11.43 -1.54
CA ASP A 148 -18.21 -12.63 -1.58
C ASP A 148 -18.06 -13.11 -3.03
N ALA A 149 -16.82 -13.18 -3.52
CA ALA A 149 -16.48 -13.67 -4.85
C ALA A 149 -15.81 -15.05 -4.80
N GLY A 150 -15.77 -15.68 -3.62
CA GLY A 150 -15.22 -17.02 -3.41
C GLY A 150 -13.84 -17.01 -2.75
N SER A 151 -13.09 -18.07 -2.99
CA SER A 151 -11.74 -18.27 -2.44
C SER A 151 -10.72 -18.45 -3.56
N GLY A 152 -9.49 -18.06 -3.29
CA GLY A 152 -8.39 -18.20 -4.25
C GLY A 152 -7.04 -18.31 -3.57
N THR A 153 -5.98 -18.20 -4.38
CA THR A 153 -4.59 -18.21 -3.91
C THR A 153 -3.81 -17.09 -4.56
N SER A 154 -2.93 -16.44 -3.81
CA SER A 154 -2.00 -15.43 -4.31
C SER A 154 -0.70 -15.46 -3.52
N ALA A 155 0.44 -15.25 -4.18
CA ALA A 155 1.77 -15.32 -3.56
C ALA A 155 1.99 -16.59 -2.69
N GLY A 156 1.41 -17.72 -3.10
CA GLY A 156 1.50 -19.00 -2.37
C GLY A 156 0.62 -19.08 -1.11
N GLN A 157 -0.25 -18.10 -0.86
CA GLN A 157 -1.13 -18.03 0.31
C GLN A 157 -2.61 -18.11 -0.07
N PRO A 158 -3.47 -18.69 0.78
CA PRO A 158 -4.91 -18.71 0.55
C PRO A 158 -5.53 -17.33 0.79
N CYS A 159 -6.56 -16.97 0.03
CA CYS A 159 -7.29 -15.73 0.22
C CYS A 159 -8.79 -15.86 0.00
N LYS A 160 -9.54 -14.97 0.64
CA LYS A 160 -10.94 -14.70 0.32
C LYS A 160 -11.01 -13.62 -0.75
N GLN A 161 -11.74 -13.89 -1.82
CA GLN A 161 -11.97 -12.95 -2.91
C GLN A 161 -13.27 -12.18 -2.66
N GLY A 162 -13.27 -10.91 -3.02
CA GLY A 162 -14.47 -10.09 -2.93
C GLY A 162 -14.52 -9.00 -4.00
N ARG A 163 -15.70 -8.41 -4.14
CA ARG A 163 -15.95 -7.30 -5.07
C ARG A 163 -16.76 -6.21 -4.39
N THR A 164 -16.41 -4.95 -4.65
CA THR A 164 -17.19 -3.75 -4.31
C THR A 164 -17.37 -2.91 -5.57
N THR A 165 -18.10 -1.79 -5.46
CA THR A 165 -18.10 -0.77 -6.52
C THR A 165 -16.71 -0.21 -6.81
N ALA A 166 -15.80 -0.23 -5.82
CA ALA A 166 -14.44 0.26 -5.97
C ALA A 166 -13.53 -0.72 -6.73
N GLY A 167 -13.91 -2.00 -6.83
CA GLY A 167 -13.13 -2.99 -7.55
C GLY A 167 -13.16 -4.39 -6.96
N GLU A 168 -12.19 -5.20 -7.32
CA GLU A 168 -12.02 -6.57 -6.88
C GLU A 168 -10.82 -6.69 -5.94
N PHE A 169 -10.84 -7.66 -5.04
CA PHE A 169 -9.75 -7.88 -4.11
C PHE A 169 -9.62 -9.35 -3.69
N CYS A 170 -8.48 -9.66 -3.08
CA CYS A 170 -8.15 -10.93 -2.45
C CYS A 170 -7.40 -10.63 -1.15
N VAL A 171 -8.01 -11.01 -0.03
CA VAL A 171 -7.48 -10.77 1.32
C VAL A 171 -7.06 -12.09 1.94
N TRP A 172 -5.87 -12.14 2.53
CA TRP A 172 -5.26 -13.34 3.08
C TRP A 172 -6.15 -13.99 4.14
N SER A 173 -6.61 -15.21 3.87
CA SER A 173 -7.51 -15.94 4.76
C SER A 173 -6.79 -16.80 5.79
N GLY A 174 -5.50 -17.11 5.58
CA GLY A 174 -4.68 -17.82 6.56
C GLY A 174 -4.42 -17.02 7.85
N GLY A 175 -4.69 -15.71 7.82
CA GLY A 175 -4.49 -14.76 8.89
C GLY A 175 -5.53 -14.83 10.03
N GLN A 176 -6.69 -15.44 9.80
CA GLN A 176 -7.83 -15.38 10.72
C GLN A 176 -7.50 -15.84 12.14
N LYS A 177 -6.70 -16.90 12.27
CA LYS A 177 -6.24 -17.43 13.58
C LYS A 177 -5.38 -16.45 14.38
N TRP A 178 -4.87 -15.40 13.75
CA TRP A 178 -4.11 -14.31 14.36
C TRP A 178 -4.89 -12.98 14.38
N GLY A 179 -6.21 -13.01 14.18
CA GLY A 179 -7.08 -11.84 14.27
C GLY A 179 -7.18 -10.98 13.01
N PHE A 180 -6.59 -11.39 11.88
CA PHE A 180 -6.79 -10.67 10.63
C PHE A 180 -8.20 -10.87 10.09
N VAL A 181 -8.86 -9.79 9.69
CA VAL A 181 -10.15 -9.84 9.01
C VAL A 181 -9.97 -10.19 7.53
N THR A 182 -11.01 -10.75 6.93
CA THR A 182 -10.95 -11.30 5.55
C THR A 182 -12.03 -10.78 4.62
N ASP A 183 -12.96 -9.99 5.13
CA ASP A 183 -14.17 -9.53 4.46
C ASP A 183 -14.06 -8.11 3.88
N LYS A 184 -13.03 -7.36 4.28
CA LYS A 184 -12.66 -6.05 3.71
C LYS A 184 -11.21 -6.06 3.23
N ALA A 185 -10.99 -5.46 2.05
CA ALA A 185 -9.65 -5.03 1.66
C ALA A 185 -9.35 -3.68 2.29
N GLU A 186 -8.09 -3.46 2.61
CA GLU A 186 -7.63 -2.19 3.18
C GLU A 186 -7.56 -1.11 2.12
N THR A 187 -7.75 0.14 2.55
CA THR A 187 -7.53 1.30 1.69
C THR A 187 -6.04 1.38 1.38
N ASN A 188 -5.66 1.26 0.11
CA ASN A 188 -4.26 1.29 -0.33
C ASN A 188 -3.72 2.73 -0.36
N ASP A 189 -3.69 3.43 0.78
CA ASP A 189 -3.14 4.77 0.92
C ASP A 189 -1.60 4.78 0.88
N ARG A 190 -1.05 4.41 -0.28
CA ARG A 190 0.35 4.47 -0.77
C ARG A 190 1.49 4.04 0.17
N MET A 191 1.56 4.47 1.42
CA MET A 191 2.74 4.41 2.29
C MET A 191 2.48 3.75 3.65
N ASP A 192 1.22 3.59 4.05
CA ASP A 192 0.89 2.93 5.32
C ASP A 192 0.53 1.46 5.08
N ALA A 193 0.95 0.59 5.99
CA ALA A 193 0.61 -0.83 5.90
C ALA A 193 -0.78 -1.08 6.49
N PRO A 194 -1.48 -2.09 5.97
CA PRO A 194 -2.77 -2.46 6.50
C PRO A 194 -2.67 -2.96 7.95
N THR A 195 -3.61 -2.58 8.80
CA THR A 195 -3.57 -2.93 10.24
C THR A 195 -4.49 -4.10 10.58
N ASP A 196 -5.63 -4.21 9.91
CA ASP A 196 -6.68 -5.18 10.25
C ASP A 196 -6.74 -6.37 9.29
N SER A 197 -6.43 -6.16 8.01
CA SER A 197 -6.43 -7.21 6.99
C SER A 197 -5.07 -7.30 6.28
N ILE A 198 -4.83 -8.33 5.47
CA ILE A 198 -3.69 -8.33 4.53
C ILE A 198 -4.25 -8.54 3.13
N THR A 199 -4.39 -7.46 2.38
CA THR A 199 -4.72 -7.51 0.95
C THR A 199 -3.55 -8.10 0.20
N LEU A 200 -3.76 -9.23 -0.49
CA LEU A 200 -2.75 -9.85 -1.36
C LEU A 200 -2.76 -9.26 -2.77
N TRP A 201 -3.95 -8.91 -3.26
CA TRP A 201 -4.08 -8.05 -4.43
C TRP A 201 -5.42 -7.32 -4.40
N SER A 202 -5.48 -6.20 -5.10
CA SER A 202 -6.72 -5.48 -5.39
C SER A 202 -6.62 -4.81 -6.75
N LYS A 203 -7.74 -4.78 -7.48
CA LYS A 203 -7.84 -4.14 -8.79
C LYS A 203 -8.98 -3.12 -8.77
N PRO A 204 -8.73 -1.85 -9.10
CA PRO A 204 -9.77 -0.85 -9.11
C PRO A 204 -10.77 -1.08 -10.25
N ALA A 205 -12.04 -0.80 -9.99
CA ALA A 205 -13.09 -0.83 -10.99
C ALA A 205 -12.80 0.18 -12.12
N GLY A 206 -13.03 -0.23 -13.37
CA GLY A 206 -12.84 0.63 -14.54
C GLY A 206 -11.39 1.10 -14.76
N GLY A 207 -10.40 0.49 -14.09
CA GLY A 207 -8.98 0.84 -14.25
C GLY A 207 -8.56 2.17 -13.61
N ASN A 208 -9.38 2.75 -12.74
CA ASN A 208 -9.11 4.03 -12.08
C ASN A 208 -9.03 3.86 -10.56
N GLY A 209 -7.84 4.02 -9.98
CA GLY A 209 -7.60 3.83 -8.56
C GLY A 209 -6.32 3.07 -8.26
N TYR A 210 -6.16 2.61 -7.02
CA TYR A 210 -4.95 1.88 -6.60
C TYR A 210 -5.07 0.39 -6.89
N GLU A 211 -4.16 -0.11 -7.71
CA GLU A 211 -3.88 -1.54 -7.83
C GLU A 211 -2.80 -1.92 -6.82
N LEU A 212 -3.02 -3.03 -6.11
CA LEU A 212 -2.03 -3.65 -5.23
C LEU A 212 -1.74 -5.05 -5.76
N THR A 213 -0.47 -5.43 -5.79
CA THR A 213 -0.03 -6.78 -6.11
C THR A 213 0.99 -7.26 -5.08
N THR A 214 0.87 -8.51 -4.63
CA THR A 214 1.86 -9.17 -3.79
C THR A 214 2.72 -10.09 -4.64
N GLN A 215 4.03 -9.84 -4.68
CA GLN A 215 4.96 -10.71 -5.40
C GLN A 215 5.38 -11.90 -4.54
N SER A 216 5.54 -11.68 -3.23
CA SER A 216 5.99 -12.71 -2.30
C SER A 216 5.43 -12.50 -0.90
N MET A 217 5.08 -13.60 -0.24
CA MET A 217 4.67 -13.66 1.15
C MET A 217 5.19 -14.94 1.79
N THR A 218 5.70 -14.83 3.01
CA THR A 218 6.15 -15.96 3.83
C THR A 218 5.49 -15.90 5.19
N VAL A 219 5.10 -17.05 5.74
CA VAL A 219 4.40 -17.16 7.02
C VAL A 219 5.12 -18.19 7.88
N GLY A 220 5.37 -17.86 9.14
CA GLY A 220 6.07 -18.74 10.08
C GLY A 220 7.59 -18.79 9.93
N THR A 221 8.17 -17.99 9.04
CA THR A 221 9.62 -17.79 8.97
C THR A 221 10.05 -16.80 10.06
N PRO A 222 11.13 -17.10 10.82
CA PRO A 222 11.67 -16.15 11.80
C PRO A 222 12.02 -14.81 11.16
N ILE A 223 11.73 -13.72 11.86
CA ILE A 223 12.07 -12.36 11.44
C ILE A 223 13.27 -11.89 12.25
N ASP A 224 14.26 -11.27 11.60
CA ASP A 224 15.34 -10.60 12.31
C ASP A 224 14.76 -9.42 13.12
N GLY A 225 14.91 -9.46 14.44
CA GLY A 225 14.35 -8.45 15.34
C GLY A 225 14.78 -7.00 15.01
N LYS A 226 15.92 -6.82 14.33
CA LYS A 226 16.41 -5.51 13.89
C LYS A 226 15.45 -4.75 12.98
N VAL A 227 14.53 -5.43 12.28
CA VAL A 227 13.53 -4.75 11.45
C VAL A 227 12.54 -3.91 12.28
N PHE A 228 12.45 -4.16 13.60
CA PHE A 228 11.60 -3.43 14.54
C PHE A 228 12.38 -2.41 15.39
N GLU A 229 13.62 -2.11 15.00
CA GLU A 229 14.50 -1.16 15.65
C GLU A 229 14.71 0.09 14.80
N VAL A 230 14.89 1.23 15.45
CA VAL A 230 15.24 2.48 14.76
C VAL A 230 16.69 2.37 14.30
N PRO A 231 16.99 2.64 13.01
CA PRO A 231 18.37 2.69 12.53
C PRO A 231 19.21 3.69 13.34
N SER A 232 20.42 3.26 13.73
CA SER A 232 21.31 3.99 14.65
C SER A 232 21.67 5.45 14.28
N ASN A 233 21.47 5.84 13.02
CA ASN A 233 21.82 7.14 12.47
C ASN A 233 20.62 8.07 12.26
N ILE A 234 19.50 7.82 12.94
CA ILE A 234 18.24 8.55 12.78
C ILE A 234 17.88 9.25 14.08
N ALA A 235 17.63 10.55 13.99
CA ALA A 235 17.15 11.34 15.11
C ALA A 235 15.64 11.16 15.27
N ILE A 236 15.19 10.79 16.47
CA ILE A 236 13.76 10.64 16.82
C ILE A 236 13.35 11.77 17.75
N SER A 237 12.35 12.53 17.35
CA SER A 237 11.63 13.47 18.24
C SER A 237 10.38 12.80 18.81
N LYS A 238 9.88 13.31 19.94
CA LYS A 238 8.50 13.02 20.33
C LYS A 238 7.55 13.76 19.40
N ALA A 239 6.46 13.12 19.00
CA ALA A 239 5.33 13.84 18.42
C ALA A 239 4.69 14.71 19.52
N ASP A 240 4.35 15.96 19.18
CA ASP A 240 3.66 16.90 20.08
C ASP A 240 2.20 16.52 20.32
#